data_AF-A0A926NSS1-F1
#
_entry.id   AF-A0A926NSS1-F1
#
_cell.length_a   1.000
_cell.length_b   1.000
_cell.length_c   1.000
_cell.angle_alpha   90.00
_cell.angle_beta   90.00
_cell.angle_gamma   90.00
#
_symmetry.space_group_name_H-M   'P 1'
#
loop_
_entity.id
_entity.type
_entity.pdbx_description
1 polymer ?
#
loop_
_entity_poly.entity_id
_entity_poly.type
_entity_poly.pdbx_seq_one_letter_code
_entity_poly.pdbx_strand_id
1 'polypeptide(L)'
;MCAGLILVLAGCASRPDAGALAVSTLQAPGATTHDILVVSTRERDDRPDTYFNGERAKSIDFAEARISVPPNHKPGNIEWPATLPGDPKTSFVPRQAGFIDGQTAFTSRLNQRLSALPPSQRTVFLFIHGYNTRFPESLYRFTQLVHDADFEGVPVLFTWASRGKLQDYVYDLNSAAIARDSLEKTIRLINHSKVERIVILAHSMGNWLMMETARQIPPSDRRKLGRKIERVFLAAPDIDIDVFKAQLKRIGRQPKPFVILVSRDDRALRLSKTIAGGKERVGAYENDEELAQLGAIVVDLTDVEATDAAHHSKFSQLAEFSQQVQKILSQPGVMEGAAGRETQLGSAGNDLGSFISSTARVAVTLPVAVVTAPINLATGNP
;
A
#
# COMPACT_ATOMS: atom_id res chain seq x y z
N MET A 1 -1.78 -2.76 59.26
CA MET A 1 -2.48 -1.99 58.19
C MET A 1 -1.46 -1.69 57.10
N CYS A 2 -1.39 -2.48 56.04
CA CYS A 2 -0.55 -2.19 54.88
C CYS A 2 -1.47 -1.71 53.76
N ALA A 3 -1.49 -0.40 53.52
CA ALA A 3 -2.17 0.20 52.39
C ALA A 3 -1.32 -0.04 51.14
N GLY A 4 -1.75 -0.96 50.28
CA GLY A 4 -1.17 -1.17 48.96
C GLY A 4 -1.55 -0.02 48.04
N LEU A 5 -0.56 0.77 47.65
CA LEU A 5 -0.67 1.83 46.64
C LEU A 5 -0.81 1.17 45.26
N ILE A 6 -2.02 1.17 44.69
CA ILE A 6 -2.25 0.75 43.31
C ILE A 6 -1.88 1.94 42.40
N LEU A 7 -0.70 1.86 41.79
CA LEU A 7 -0.28 2.71 40.68
C LEU A 7 -1.01 2.27 39.41
N VAL A 8 -2.06 3.00 39.04
CA VAL A 8 -2.71 2.87 37.71
C VAL A 8 -1.90 3.71 36.72
N LEU A 9 -0.99 3.07 35.98
CA LEU A 9 -0.36 3.67 34.80
C LEU A 9 -1.35 3.65 33.63
N ALA A 10 -2.25 4.64 33.57
CA ALA A 10 -3.11 4.89 32.42
C ALA A 10 -2.43 5.83 31.42
N GLY A 11 -1.41 5.32 30.73
CA GLY A 11 -0.83 5.98 29.55
C GLY A 11 -1.51 5.50 28.27
N CYS A 12 -2.83 5.70 28.13
CA CYS A 12 -3.51 5.44 26.86
C CYS A 12 -3.18 6.56 25.89
N ALA A 13 -2.15 6.39 25.06
CA ALA A 13 -2.03 7.21 23.85
C ALA A 13 -3.27 6.94 22.99
N SER A 14 -4.24 7.86 23.03
CA SER A 14 -5.45 7.75 22.22
C SER A 14 -5.08 7.84 20.74
N ARG A 15 -5.58 6.91 19.92
CA ARG A 15 -5.45 6.99 18.46
C ARG A 15 -5.96 8.36 17.98
N PRO A 16 -5.32 8.99 16.99
CA PRO A 16 -5.75 10.30 16.48
C PRO A 16 -7.17 10.23 15.92
N ASP A 17 -7.97 11.27 16.11
CA ASP A 17 -9.34 11.41 15.59
C ASP A 17 -9.65 12.91 15.40
N ALA A 18 -10.51 13.49 16.25
CA ALA A 18 -10.89 14.89 16.16
C ALA A 18 -9.70 15.82 16.38
N GLY A 19 -9.60 16.86 15.55
CA GLY A 19 -8.55 17.87 15.66
C GLY A 19 -7.18 17.41 15.20
N ALA A 20 -7.02 16.15 14.75
CA ALA A 20 -5.72 15.60 14.38
C ALA A 20 -5.03 16.37 13.24
N LEU A 21 -5.81 17.13 12.45
CA LEU A 21 -5.31 17.96 11.36
C LEU A 21 -5.10 19.44 11.77
N ALA A 22 -5.08 19.74 13.08
CA ALA A 22 -4.85 21.09 13.58
C ALA A 22 -3.48 21.61 13.13
N VAL A 23 -3.50 22.72 12.39
CA VAL A 23 -2.30 23.25 11.73
C VAL A 23 -1.32 23.84 12.75
N SER A 24 -0.07 23.38 12.70
CA SER A 24 1.02 23.95 13.48
C SER A 24 1.76 25.04 12.69
N THR A 25 1.82 26.24 13.26
CA THR A 25 2.56 27.40 12.71
C THR A 25 3.96 27.53 13.29
N LEU A 26 4.34 26.66 14.22
CA LEU A 26 5.65 26.68 14.85
C LEU A 26 6.78 26.49 13.83
N GLN A 27 7.90 27.17 14.07
CA GLN A 27 9.11 26.99 13.27
C GLN A 27 9.85 25.73 13.70
N ALA A 28 10.26 24.92 12.71
CA ALA A 28 11.11 23.75 12.92
C ALA A 28 12.17 23.68 11.82
N PRO A 29 13.32 24.34 12.01
CA PRO A 29 14.47 24.15 11.13
C PRO A 29 14.83 22.66 11.04
N GLY A 30 15.07 22.18 9.82
CA GLY A 30 15.40 20.78 9.55
C GLY A 30 14.20 19.84 9.42
N ALA A 31 12.97 20.29 9.70
CA ALA A 31 11.78 19.51 9.39
C ALA A 31 11.50 19.53 7.88
N THR A 32 11.04 18.40 7.34
CA THR A 32 10.71 18.25 5.91
C THR A 32 9.21 18.18 5.71
N THR A 33 8.66 18.84 4.69
CA THR A 33 7.22 18.84 4.42
C THR A 33 6.86 18.07 3.16
N HIS A 34 5.77 17.32 3.22
CA HIS A 34 5.24 16.55 2.09
C HIS A 34 3.80 16.97 1.79
N ASP A 35 3.52 17.24 0.52
CA ASP A 35 2.19 17.60 0.05
C ASP A 35 1.46 16.35 -0.46
N ILE A 36 0.40 15.93 0.23
CA ILE A 36 -0.42 14.76 -0.11
C ILE A 36 -1.73 15.21 -0.76
N LEU A 37 -2.07 14.66 -1.92
CA LEU A 37 -3.42 14.77 -2.48
C LEU A 37 -4.28 13.62 -1.96
N VAL A 38 -5.56 13.87 -1.69
CA VAL A 38 -6.47 12.88 -1.11
C VAL A 38 -7.70 12.72 -1.99
N VAL A 39 -8.06 11.47 -2.25
CA VAL A 39 -9.38 11.08 -2.76
C VAL A 39 -10.04 10.21 -1.69
N SER A 40 -11.27 10.57 -1.30
CA SER A 40 -11.95 9.98 -0.15
C SER A 40 -13.34 9.47 -0.52
N THR A 41 -13.73 8.30 0.02
CA THR A 41 -15.14 7.88 0.09
C THR A 41 -15.72 8.01 1.50
N ARG A 42 -14.99 8.68 2.40
CA ARG A 42 -15.45 8.99 3.75
C ARG A 42 -16.35 10.22 3.74
N GLU A 43 -17.37 10.23 4.58
CA GLU A 43 -18.15 11.41 4.86
C GLU A 43 -17.27 12.49 5.50
N ARG A 44 -17.55 13.76 5.15
CA ARG A 44 -16.89 14.91 5.79
C ARG A 44 -17.26 14.97 7.27
N ASP A 45 -16.34 15.48 8.08
CA ASP A 45 -16.54 15.66 9.51
C ASP A 45 -16.56 17.16 9.84
N ASP A 46 -17.64 17.62 10.47
CA ASP A 46 -17.82 19.02 10.85
C ASP A 46 -17.01 19.40 12.11
N ARG A 47 -16.44 18.41 12.83
CA ARG A 47 -15.55 18.69 13.95
C ARG A 47 -14.30 19.44 13.45
N PRO A 48 -13.83 20.47 14.18
CA PRO A 48 -12.68 21.26 13.77
C PRO A 48 -11.47 20.38 13.45
N ASP A 49 -10.76 20.71 12.38
CA ASP A 49 -9.51 20.07 11.96
C ASP A 49 -9.57 18.53 11.93
N THR A 50 -10.71 17.97 11.50
CA THR A 50 -10.95 16.52 11.46
C THR A 50 -11.13 15.99 10.03
N TYR A 51 -11.75 16.80 9.15
CA TYR A 51 -11.94 16.58 7.71
C TYR A 51 -12.83 15.41 7.32
N PHE A 52 -12.47 14.18 7.67
CA PHE A 52 -13.17 12.97 7.25
C PHE A 52 -13.36 12.00 8.41
N ASN A 53 -14.57 11.44 8.51
CA ASN A 53 -14.92 10.49 9.56
C ASN A 53 -14.85 9.02 9.08
N GLY A 54 -15.42 8.11 9.86
CA GLY A 54 -15.49 6.67 9.54
C GLY A 54 -16.67 6.25 8.68
N GLU A 55 -17.60 7.16 8.38
CA GLU A 55 -18.83 6.90 7.67
C GLU A 55 -18.70 7.07 6.16
N ARG A 56 -19.65 6.52 5.41
CA ARG A 56 -19.63 6.49 3.93
C ARG A 56 -20.21 7.78 3.36
N ALA A 57 -19.45 8.43 2.48
CA ALA A 57 -20.00 9.49 1.65
C ALA A 57 -20.88 8.94 0.51
N LYS A 58 -21.78 9.77 0.01
CA LYS A 58 -22.61 9.47 -1.18
C LYS A 58 -21.82 9.53 -2.50
N SER A 59 -20.75 10.31 -2.52
CA SER A 59 -19.87 10.52 -3.66
C SER A 59 -18.41 10.66 -3.19
N ILE A 60 -17.46 10.59 -4.13
CA ILE A 60 -16.06 10.87 -3.81
C ILE A 60 -15.87 12.33 -3.40
N ASP A 61 -15.02 12.55 -2.41
CA ASP A 61 -14.54 13.85 -1.97
C ASP A 61 -13.04 13.98 -2.21
N PHE A 62 -12.55 15.22 -2.29
CA PHE A 62 -11.15 15.52 -2.54
C PHE A 62 -10.61 16.48 -1.48
N ALA A 63 -9.35 16.29 -1.11
CA ALA A 63 -8.64 17.17 -0.18
C ALA A 63 -7.14 17.21 -0.49
N GLU A 64 -6.43 18.13 0.14
CA GLU A 64 -4.98 18.13 0.24
C GLU A 64 -4.53 18.37 1.67
N ALA A 65 -3.36 17.84 2.01
CA ALA A 65 -2.69 18.12 3.27
C ALA A 65 -1.19 18.24 3.07
N ARG A 66 -0.57 19.23 3.69
CA ARG A 66 0.88 19.34 3.85
C ARG A 66 1.24 18.86 5.24
N ILE A 67 1.98 17.77 5.35
CA ILE A 67 2.41 17.21 6.64
C ILE A 67 3.92 17.42 6.79
N SER A 68 4.35 17.91 7.95
CA SER A 68 5.75 18.05 8.34
C SER A 68 6.21 16.79 9.07
N VAL A 69 7.39 16.31 8.71
CA VAL A 69 8.12 15.23 9.38
C VAL A 69 9.25 15.86 10.19
N PRO A 70 9.41 15.50 11.48
CA PRO A 70 10.36 16.16 12.35
C PRO A 70 11.81 15.71 12.04
N PRO A 71 12.82 16.54 12.35
CA PRO A 71 14.22 16.23 12.06
C PRO A 71 14.78 15.02 12.82
N ASN A 72 14.13 14.61 13.91
CA ASN A 72 14.49 13.44 14.71
C ASN A 72 13.76 12.15 14.28
N HIS A 73 13.13 12.16 13.11
CA HIS A 73 12.34 11.05 12.61
C HIS A 73 13.16 9.76 12.48
N LYS A 74 12.54 8.63 12.84
CA LYS A 74 13.09 7.29 12.66
C LYS A 74 12.28 6.52 11.62
N PRO A 75 12.91 5.90 10.61
CA PRO A 75 12.20 5.14 9.58
C PRO A 75 11.19 4.14 10.15
N GLY A 76 10.05 4.02 9.49
CA GLY A 76 8.94 3.15 9.87
C GLY A 76 8.08 3.64 11.04
N ASN A 77 8.52 4.64 11.80
CA ASN A 77 7.77 5.18 12.93
C ASN A 77 6.89 6.36 12.54
N ILE A 78 5.91 6.69 13.37
CA ILE A 78 5.21 7.97 13.29
C ILE A 78 5.34 8.59 14.67
N GLU A 79 6.10 9.68 14.77
CA GLU A 79 6.20 10.46 15.99
C GLU A 79 4.89 11.23 16.19
N TRP A 80 3.92 10.61 16.86
CA TRP A 80 2.62 11.21 17.13
C TRP A 80 2.71 12.36 18.14
N PRO A 81 1.99 13.48 17.91
CA PRO A 81 1.94 14.57 18.87
C PRO A 81 1.16 14.14 20.13
N ALA A 82 1.69 14.47 21.31
CA ALA A 82 1.00 14.25 22.58
C ALA A 82 -0.18 15.22 22.80
N THR A 83 -0.11 16.40 22.19
CA THR A 83 -1.13 17.45 22.24
C THR A 83 -1.32 18.07 20.86
N LEU A 84 -2.53 18.55 20.57
CA LEU A 84 -2.87 19.19 19.30
C LEU A 84 -3.04 20.71 19.48
N PRO A 85 -2.53 21.56 18.56
CA PRO A 85 -1.62 21.20 17.46
C PRO A 85 -0.25 20.74 17.98
N GLY A 86 0.40 19.85 17.24
CA GLY A 86 1.71 19.30 17.62
C GLY A 86 2.90 20.24 17.39
N ASP A 87 4.08 19.80 17.83
CA ASP A 87 5.35 20.48 17.58
C ASP A 87 6.10 19.82 16.39
N PRO A 88 6.34 20.54 15.28
CA PRO A 88 7.04 20.03 14.11
C PRO A 88 8.52 19.66 14.37
N LYS A 89 9.10 20.05 15.52
CA LYS A 89 10.45 19.63 15.89
C LYS A 89 10.52 18.21 16.41
N THR A 90 9.40 17.66 16.89
CA THR A 90 9.36 16.39 17.63
C THR A 90 8.32 15.42 17.11
N SER A 91 7.35 15.89 16.32
CA SER A 91 6.21 15.10 15.87
C SER A 91 5.81 15.40 14.43
N PHE A 92 5.10 14.46 13.83
CA PHE A 92 4.40 14.69 12.57
C PHE A 92 3.28 15.70 12.80
N VAL A 93 3.25 16.78 12.02
CA VAL A 93 2.22 17.81 12.17
C VAL A 93 1.68 18.34 10.84
N PRO A 94 0.40 18.72 10.78
CA PRO A 94 -0.16 19.42 9.64
C PRO A 94 0.41 20.84 9.55
N ARG A 95 0.85 21.24 8.37
CA ARG A 95 1.21 22.62 8.03
C ARG A 95 0.15 23.30 7.18
N GLN A 96 -0.67 22.50 6.51
CA GLN A 96 -1.82 22.93 5.73
C GLN A 96 -2.76 21.73 5.57
N ALA A 97 -4.06 21.97 5.57
CA ALA A 97 -5.06 21.01 5.15
C ALA A 97 -6.22 21.78 4.51
N GLY A 98 -6.93 21.16 3.57
CA GLY A 98 -8.06 21.80 2.89
C GLY A 98 -8.81 20.83 1.99
N PHE A 99 -10.11 21.08 1.81
CA PHE A 99 -10.87 20.39 0.76
C PHE A 99 -10.49 20.93 -0.62
N ILE A 100 -10.64 20.08 -1.63
CA ILE A 100 -10.50 20.46 -3.04
C ILE A 100 -11.88 20.35 -3.69
N ASP A 101 -12.31 21.40 -4.38
CA ASP A 101 -13.65 21.49 -4.96
C ASP A 101 -13.79 20.65 -6.23
N GLY A 102 -14.03 19.36 -6.01
CA GLY A 102 -14.39 18.40 -7.04
C GLY A 102 -13.23 17.94 -7.93
N GLN A 103 -13.58 17.07 -8.88
CA GLN A 103 -12.63 16.33 -9.70
C GLN A 103 -11.77 17.23 -10.60
N THR A 104 -12.34 18.31 -11.14
CA THR A 104 -11.63 19.24 -12.02
C THR A 104 -10.52 19.97 -11.27
N ALA A 105 -10.81 20.49 -10.08
CA ALA A 105 -9.82 21.16 -9.24
C ALA A 105 -8.72 20.18 -8.80
N PHE A 106 -9.10 18.95 -8.42
CA PHE A 106 -8.13 17.89 -8.08
C PHE A 106 -7.19 17.58 -9.25
N THR A 107 -7.75 17.39 -10.45
CA THR A 107 -6.96 17.09 -11.66
C THR A 107 -6.03 18.23 -12.02
N SER A 108 -6.49 19.48 -11.88
CA SER A 108 -5.66 20.67 -12.06
C SER A 108 -4.49 20.68 -11.08
N ARG A 109 -4.75 20.41 -9.80
CA ARG A 109 -3.73 20.37 -8.75
C ARG A 109 -2.70 19.26 -8.98
N LEU A 110 -3.16 18.06 -9.34
CA LEU A 110 -2.30 16.93 -9.72
C LEU A 110 -1.42 17.29 -10.92
N ASN A 111 -2.00 17.84 -11.98
CA ASN A 111 -1.27 18.23 -13.19
C ASN A 111 -0.28 19.37 -12.94
N GLN A 112 -0.61 20.31 -12.05
CA GLN A 112 0.30 21.38 -11.63
C GLN A 112 1.54 20.79 -10.97
N ARG A 113 1.37 19.90 -9.99
CA ARG A 113 2.50 19.25 -9.29
C ARG A 113 3.33 18.39 -10.25
N LEU A 114 2.70 17.60 -11.11
CA LEU A 114 3.40 16.79 -12.11
C LEU A 114 4.16 17.66 -13.13
N SER A 115 3.60 18.79 -13.54
CA SER A 115 4.28 19.68 -14.51
C SER A 115 5.52 20.35 -13.94
N ALA A 116 5.58 20.54 -12.62
CA ALA A 116 6.74 21.08 -11.92
C ALA A 116 7.91 20.08 -11.80
N LEU A 117 7.65 18.80 -12.06
CA LEU A 117 8.66 17.74 -12.03
C LEU A 117 9.21 17.46 -13.44
N PRO A 118 10.50 17.08 -13.58
CA PRO A 118 11.03 16.57 -14.83
C PRO A 118 10.24 15.32 -15.25
N PRO A 119 10.11 15.01 -16.56
CA PRO A 119 9.33 13.87 -17.02
C PRO A 119 9.72 12.53 -16.35
N SER A 120 11.01 12.36 -16.05
CA SER A 120 11.53 11.19 -15.34
C SER A 120 11.02 11.06 -13.90
N GLN A 121 10.53 12.11 -13.25
CA GLN A 121 10.00 12.10 -11.88
C GLN A 121 8.48 12.28 -11.83
N ARG A 122 7.78 12.33 -12.98
CA ARG A 122 6.31 12.42 -13.07
C ARG A 122 5.62 11.10 -12.71
N THR A 123 5.95 10.57 -11.54
CA THR A 123 5.39 9.38 -10.95
C THR A 123 4.32 9.77 -9.94
N VAL A 124 3.16 9.12 -9.99
CA VAL A 124 2.19 9.16 -8.89
C VAL A 124 2.37 7.93 -8.01
N PHE A 125 2.49 8.16 -6.71
CA PHE A 125 2.42 7.09 -5.71
C PHE A 125 1.00 7.08 -5.12
N LEU A 126 0.22 6.05 -5.46
CA LEU A 126 -1.12 5.84 -4.92
C LEU A 126 -1.08 4.88 -3.73
N PHE A 127 -1.48 5.34 -2.55
CA PHE A 127 -1.60 4.50 -1.36
C PHE A 127 -3.05 4.22 -0.98
N ILE A 128 -3.34 2.96 -0.63
CA ILE A 128 -4.65 2.47 -0.22
C ILE A 128 -4.50 1.80 1.15
N HIS A 129 -5.12 2.37 2.18
CA HIS A 129 -5.02 1.85 3.54
C HIS A 129 -5.86 0.59 3.78
N GLY A 130 -5.63 -0.03 4.94
CA GLY A 130 -6.30 -1.25 5.40
C GLY A 130 -7.52 -1.04 6.30
N TYR A 131 -7.92 -2.14 6.92
CA TYR A 131 -8.97 -2.24 7.93
C TYR A 131 -8.63 -1.43 9.19
N ASN A 132 -9.65 -1.05 9.98
CA ASN A 132 -9.48 -0.44 11.30
C ASN A 132 -8.52 0.76 11.25
N THR A 133 -8.70 1.63 10.26
CA THR A 133 -7.82 2.77 10.01
C THR A 133 -8.64 4.06 9.95
N ARG A 134 -8.31 5.04 10.80
CA ARG A 134 -8.91 6.38 10.76
C ARG A 134 -8.24 7.23 9.68
N PHE A 135 -8.90 8.31 9.27
CA PHE A 135 -8.35 9.23 8.28
C PHE A 135 -6.94 9.74 8.64
N PRO A 136 -6.69 10.35 9.82
CA PRO A 136 -5.35 10.83 10.17
C PRO A 136 -4.29 9.72 10.19
N GLU A 137 -4.65 8.50 10.60
CA GLU A 137 -3.72 7.37 10.61
C GLU A 137 -3.27 6.99 9.19
N SER A 138 -4.19 6.94 8.23
CA SER A 138 -3.82 6.64 6.85
C SER A 138 -2.99 7.74 6.20
N LEU A 139 -3.31 9.00 6.47
CA LEU A 139 -2.58 10.16 5.94
C LEU A 139 -1.15 10.24 6.50
N TYR A 140 -0.98 10.07 7.81
CA TYR A 140 0.33 10.18 8.45
C TYR A 140 1.20 8.98 8.12
N ARG A 141 0.62 7.77 8.08
CA ARG A 141 1.33 6.58 7.60
C ARG A 141 1.80 6.76 6.17
N PHE A 142 0.97 7.31 5.29
CA PHE A 142 1.40 7.54 3.92
C PHE A 142 2.48 8.61 3.82
N THR A 143 2.39 9.68 4.61
CA THR A 143 3.45 10.70 4.71
C THR A 143 4.79 10.07 5.13
N GLN A 144 4.76 9.19 6.14
CA GLN A 144 5.95 8.44 6.57
C GLN A 144 6.52 7.60 5.41
N LEU A 145 5.69 6.84 4.70
CA LEU A 145 6.15 6.04 3.55
C LEU A 145 6.80 6.89 2.45
N VAL A 146 6.23 8.07 2.17
CA VAL A 146 6.76 9.00 1.16
C VAL A 146 8.11 9.57 1.60
N HIS A 147 8.22 9.95 2.87
CA HIS A 147 9.45 10.51 3.44
C HIS A 147 10.57 9.47 3.45
N ASP A 148 10.30 8.29 3.98
CA ASP A 148 11.31 7.25 4.18
C ASP A 148 11.79 6.66 2.86
N ALA A 149 10.91 6.67 1.84
CA ALA A 149 11.27 6.27 0.49
C ALA A 149 12.04 7.34 -0.31
N ASP A 150 12.23 8.54 0.26
CA ASP A 150 12.74 9.71 -0.45
C ASP A 150 12.03 9.90 -1.80
N PHE A 151 10.69 9.83 -1.77
CA PHE A 151 9.90 9.76 -3.00
C PHE A 151 9.74 11.14 -3.65
N GLU A 152 10.35 11.32 -4.81
CA GLU A 152 10.39 12.60 -5.55
C GLU A 152 9.15 12.89 -6.43
N GLY A 153 8.12 12.03 -6.40
CA GLY A 153 6.93 12.16 -7.24
C GLY A 153 5.75 12.87 -6.54
N VAL A 154 4.53 12.63 -7.05
CA VAL A 154 3.30 13.18 -6.45
C VAL A 154 2.54 12.10 -5.67
N PRO A 155 2.48 12.19 -4.33
CA PRO A 155 1.76 11.23 -3.51
C PRO A 155 0.25 11.51 -3.52
N VAL A 156 -0.54 10.45 -3.72
CA VAL A 156 -2.01 10.44 -3.69
C VAL A 156 -2.50 9.37 -2.71
N LEU A 157 -3.23 9.78 -1.68
CA LEU A 157 -3.93 8.89 -0.76
C LEU A 157 -5.33 8.60 -1.31
N PHE A 158 -5.66 7.32 -1.48
CA PHE A 158 -7.05 6.89 -1.57
C PHE A 158 -7.51 6.35 -0.22
N THR A 159 -8.47 7.03 0.40
CA THR A 159 -9.00 6.65 1.71
C THR A 159 -10.47 6.27 1.62
N TRP A 160 -10.84 5.16 2.25
CA TRP A 160 -12.20 4.62 2.24
C TRP A 160 -12.78 4.55 3.64
N ALA A 161 -14.11 4.48 3.75
CA ALA A 161 -14.86 4.54 5.01
C ALA A 161 -14.59 3.37 5.97
N SER A 162 -13.47 3.44 6.67
CA SER A 162 -13.14 2.58 7.82
C SER A 162 -13.42 3.32 9.12
N ARG A 163 -14.15 2.68 10.04
CA ARG A 163 -14.50 3.26 11.35
C ARG A 163 -13.35 3.31 12.34
N GLY A 164 -12.22 2.66 12.04
CA GLY A 164 -11.10 2.62 12.96
C GLY A 164 -11.43 1.89 14.28
N LYS A 165 -12.26 0.85 14.20
CA LYS A 165 -12.66 0.01 15.35
C LYS A 165 -12.55 -1.48 15.01
N LEU A 166 -12.02 -2.28 15.93
CA LEU A 166 -11.79 -3.72 15.74
C LEU A 166 -13.08 -4.56 15.63
N GLN A 167 -14.20 -4.07 16.14
CA GLN A 167 -15.49 -4.75 16.06
C GLN A 167 -16.25 -4.44 14.76
N ASP A 168 -15.84 -3.41 14.02
CA ASP A 168 -16.52 -2.94 12.80
C ASP A 168 -16.01 -3.65 11.54
N TYR A 169 -15.42 -4.84 11.66
CA TYR A 169 -14.85 -5.60 10.54
C TYR A 169 -15.81 -5.77 9.36
N VAL A 170 -17.06 -6.17 9.62
CA VAL A 170 -18.08 -6.35 8.57
C VAL A 170 -18.48 -5.01 7.94
N TYR A 171 -18.53 -3.94 8.72
CA TYR A 171 -18.79 -2.60 8.21
C TYR A 171 -17.69 -2.17 7.26
N ASP A 172 -16.43 -2.28 7.70
CA ASP A 172 -15.26 -1.90 6.92
C ASP A 172 -15.14 -2.74 5.63
N LEU A 173 -15.38 -4.06 5.70
CA LEU A 173 -15.41 -4.92 4.51
C LEU A 173 -16.47 -4.46 3.49
N ASN A 174 -17.68 -4.15 3.96
CA ASN A 174 -18.75 -3.63 3.10
C ASN A 174 -18.41 -2.22 2.56
N SER A 175 -17.74 -1.38 3.35
CA SER A 175 -17.28 -0.06 2.91
C SER A 175 -16.21 -0.16 1.84
N ALA A 176 -15.25 -1.09 1.99
CA ALA A 176 -14.29 -1.42 0.96
C ALA A 176 -15.00 -1.91 -0.31
N ALA A 177 -16.01 -2.77 -0.18
CA ALA A 177 -16.78 -3.27 -1.33
C ALA A 177 -17.50 -2.14 -2.10
N ILE A 178 -18.02 -1.15 -1.40
CA ILE A 178 -18.64 0.05 -2.00
C ILE A 178 -17.58 0.93 -2.67
N ALA A 179 -16.36 1.00 -2.12
CA ALA A 179 -15.29 1.86 -2.63
C ALA A 179 -14.68 1.40 -3.97
N ARG A 180 -14.98 0.19 -4.46
CA ARG A 180 -14.40 -0.38 -5.70
C ARG A 180 -14.50 0.55 -6.91
N ASP A 181 -15.69 1.09 -7.15
CA ASP A 181 -15.96 1.99 -8.26
C ASP A 181 -15.26 3.35 -8.10
N SER A 182 -15.15 3.81 -6.86
CA SER A 182 -14.45 5.05 -6.54
C SER A 182 -12.93 4.92 -6.71
N LEU A 183 -12.36 3.76 -6.36
CA LEU A 183 -10.96 3.46 -6.62
C LEU A 183 -10.70 3.32 -8.13
N GLU A 184 -11.59 2.66 -8.88
CA GLU A 184 -11.48 2.61 -10.35
C GLU A 184 -11.47 4.02 -10.95
N LYS A 185 -12.43 4.87 -10.56
CA LYS A 185 -12.49 6.27 -10.98
C LYS A 185 -11.21 7.01 -10.64
N THR A 186 -10.65 6.80 -9.45
CA THR A 186 -9.39 7.41 -9.00
C THR A 186 -8.21 6.99 -9.87
N ILE A 187 -8.05 5.69 -10.14
CA ILE A 187 -6.97 5.18 -10.99
C ILE A 187 -7.09 5.74 -12.41
N ARG A 188 -8.31 5.79 -12.97
CA ARG A 188 -8.56 6.40 -14.28
C ARG A 188 -8.25 7.90 -14.27
N LEU A 189 -8.64 8.62 -13.24
CA LEU A 189 -8.37 10.05 -13.09
C LEU A 189 -6.86 10.34 -13.12
N ILE A 190 -6.10 9.59 -12.33
CA ILE A 190 -4.64 9.66 -12.29
C ILE A 190 -4.07 9.31 -13.66
N ASN A 191 -4.51 8.21 -14.29
CA ASN A 191 -3.98 7.75 -15.58
C ASN A 191 -4.19 8.76 -16.72
N HIS A 192 -5.28 9.53 -16.69
CA HIS A 192 -5.57 10.60 -17.67
C HIS A 192 -4.87 11.93 -17.36
N SER A 193 -4.15 12.05 -16.24
CA SER A 193 -3.32 13.21 -15.93
C SER A 193 -2.00 13.21 -16.73
N LYS A 194 -1.15 14.21 -16.48
CA LYS A 194 0.22 14.33 -17.00
C LYS A 194 1.21 13.33 -16.38
N VAL A 195 0.71 12.31 -15.69
CA VAL A 195 1.55 11.27 -15.09
C VAL A 195 2.21 10.42 -16.17
N GLU A 196 3.48 10.11 -15.96
CA GLU A 196 4.24 9.17 -16.80
C GLU A 196 4.17 7.76 -16.21
N ARG A 197 4.25 7.63 -14.89
CA ARG A 197 4.25 6.34 -14.19
C ARG A 197 3.40 6.34 -12.92
N ILE A 198 2.75 5.21 -12.61
CA ILE A 198 1.93 5.05 -11.42
C ILE A 198 2.45 3.86 -10.62
N VAL A 199 2.79 4.10 -9.35
CA VAL A 199 3.09 3.06 -8.37
C VAL A 199 1.93 2.99 -7.40
N ILE A 200 1.39 1.80 -7.18
CA ILE A 200 0.28 1.58 -6.26
C ILE A 200 0.76 0.72 -5.10
N LEU A 201 0.47 1.11 -3.85
CA LEU A 201 0.65 0.27 -2.68
C LEU A 201 -0.67 0.15 -1.92
N ALA A 202 -1.16 -1.07 -1.78
CA ALA A 202 -2.34 -1.38 -0.99
C ALA A 202 -1.92 -2.16 0.27
N HIS A 203 -2.55 -1.89 1.41
CA HIS A 203 -2.23 -2.53 2.68
C HIS A 203 -3.42 -3.30 3.26
N SER A 204 -3.17 -4.49 3.82
CA SER A 204 -4.16 -5.29 4.54
C SER A 204 -5.44 -5.52 3.71
N MET A 205 -6.61 -5.20 4.24
CA MET A 205 -7.91 -5.26 3.55
C MET A 205 -7.99 -4.33 2.32
N GLY A 206 -7.16 -3.29 2.24
CA GLY A 206 -7.01 -2.46 1.05
C GLY A 206 -6.55 -3.25 -0.18
N ASN A 207 -5.86 -4.38 0.02
CA ASN A 207 -5.50 -5.29 -1.05
C ASN A 207 -6.72 -5.98 -1.66
N TRP A 208 -7.68 -6.38 -0.83
CA TRP A 208 -8.93 -6.96 -1.31
C TRP A 208 -9.67 -5.95 -2.20
N LEU A 209 -9.75 -4.69 -1.76
CA LEU A 209 -10.31 -3.60 -2.55
C LEU A 209 -9.56 -3.40 -3.88
N MET A 210 -8.23 -3.30 -3.84
CA MET A 210 -7.42 -3.12 -5.05
C MET A 210 -7.61 -4.28 -6.05
N MET A 211 -7.62 -5.52 -5.56
CA MET A 211 -7.79 -6.71 -6.41
C MET A 211 -9.19 -6.82 -6.97
N GLU A 212 -10.23 -6.48 -6.21
CA GLU A 212 -11.60 -6.43 -6.72
C GLU A 212 -11.77 -5.32 -7.77
N THR A 213 -11.20 -4.14 -7.54
CA THR A 213 -11.16 -3.06 -8.54
C THR A 213 -10.44 -3.50 -9.81
N ALA A 214 -9.30 -4.18 -9.71
CA ALA A 214 -8.60 -4.73 -10.88
C ALA A 214 -9.46 -5.80 -11.58
N ARG A 215 -10.14 -6.66 -10.82
CA ARG A 215 -10.99 -7.74 -11.35
C ARG A 215 -12.18 -7.22 -12.15
N GLN A 216 -12.82 -6.13 -11.71
CA GLN A 216 -14.00 -5.57 -12.36
C GLN A 216 -13.68 -4.81 -13.66
N ILE A 217 -12.51 -4.18 -13.76
CA ILE A 217 -12.12 -3.42 -14.96
C ILE A 217 -12.03 -4.36 -16.17
N PRO A 218 -12.69 -4.04 -17.30
CA PRO A 218 -12.61 -4.85 -18.52
C PRO A 218 -11.17 -5.06 -19.01
N PRO A 219 -10.83 -6.22 -19.60
CA PRO A 219 -9.46 -6.51 -20.04
C PRO A 219 -8.84 -5.47 -20.98
N SER A 220 -9.62 -4.88 -21.89
CA SER A 220 -9.18 -3.81 -22.79
C SER A 220 -8.74 -2.55 -22.06
N ASP A 221 -9.49 -2.18 -21.03
CA ASP A 221 -9.22 -1.00 -20.21
C ASP A 221 -8.06 -1.25 -19.24
N ARG A 222 -7.98 -2.45 -18.66
CA ARG A 222 -6.81 -2.86 -17.88
C ARG A 222 -5.52 -2.71 -18.66
N ARG A 223 -5.49 -3.16 -19.92
CA ARG A 223 -4.30 -3.00 -20.78
C ARG A 223 -3.93 -1.53 -21.02
N LYS A 224 -4.91 -0.63 -21.12
CA LYS A 224 -4.67 0.81 -21.29
C LYS A 224 -4.09 1.43 -20.02
N LEU A 225 -4.68 1.11 -18.86
CA LEU A 225 -4.19 1.56 -17.55
C LEU A 225 -2.78 1.02 -17.25
N GLY A 226 -2.56 -0.26 -17.56
CA GLY A 226 -1.28 -0.95 -17.36
C GLY A 226 -0.09 -0.35 -18.11
N ARG A 227 -0.32 0.51 -19.12
CA ARG A 227 0.77 1.23 -19.80
C ARG A 227 1.51 2.16 -18.84
N LYS A 228 0.78 2.90 -18.00
CA LYS A 228 1.35 3.84 -17.02
C LYS A 228 1.51 3.23 -15.64
N ILE A 229 0.72 2.22 -15.25
CA ILE A 229 0.94 1.49 -14.00
C ILE A 229 2.28 0.74 -14.10
N GLU A 230 3.24 1.14 -13.28
CA GLU A 230 4.60 0.60 -13.24
C GLU A 230 4.68 -0.59 -12.30
N ARG A 231 4.11 -0.47 -11.10
CA ARG A 231 4.11 -1.52 -10.09
C ARG A 231 2.87 -1.44 -9.22
N VAL A 232 2.40 -2.60 -8.77
CA VAL A 232 1.38 -2.72 -7.72
C VAL A 232 1.94 -3.59 -6.61
N PHE A 233 2.13 -2.98 -5.44
CA PHE A 233 2.56 -3.64 -4.21
C PHE A 233 1.34 -4.00 -3.38
N LEU A 234 1.25 -5.27 -3.01
CA LEU A 234 0.23 -5.80 -2.12
C LEU A 234 0.86 -6.11 -0.76
N ALA A 235 0.72 -5.20 0.20
CA ALA A 235 1.38 -5.27 1.50
C ALA A 235 0.51 -5.97 2.55
N ALA A 236 1.04 -7.03 3.17
CA ALA A 236 0.36 -7.88 4.15
C ALA A 236 -1.09 -8.22 3.73
N PRO A 237 -1.33 -8.87 2.57
CA PRO A 237 -2.68 -8.93 2.01
C PRO A 237 -3.65 -9.74 2.85
N ASP A 238 -4.69 -9.04 3.32
CA ASP A 238 -5.81 -9.63 4.02
C ASP A 238 -6.88 -10.08 3.00
N ILE A 239 -6.51 -11.07 2.18
CA ILE A 239 -7.38 -11.68 1.16
C ILE A 239 -7.40 -13.18 1.41
N ASP A 240 -8.58 -13.78 1.33
CA ASP A 240 -8.72 -15.24 1.30
C ASP A 240 -7.98 -15.81 0.08
N ILE A 241 -7.21 -16.87 0.27
CA ILE A 241 -6.37 -17.42 -0.79
C ILE A 241 -7.17 -17.91 -2.01
N ASP A 242 -8.36 -18.48 -1.80
CA ASP A 242 -9.22 -18.98 -2.88
C ASP A 242 -9.84 -17.80 -3.65
N VAL A 243 -10.22 -16.74 -2.94
CA VAL A 243 -10.65 -15.47 -3.54
C VAL A 243 -9.53 -14.87 -4.39
N PHE A 244 -8.30 -14.82 -3.86
CA PHE A 244 -7.15 -14.26 -4.59
C PHE A 244 -6.85 -15.05 -5.87
N LYS A 245 -6.85 -16.38 -5.80
CA LYS A 245 -6.70 -17.27 -6.97
C LYS A 245 -7.78 -17.01 -8.02
N ALA A 246 -9.04 -16.87 -7.60
CA ALA A 246 -10.15 -16.55 -8.49
C ALA A 246 -10.03 -15.16 -9.13
N GLN A 247 -9.55 -14.17 -8.37
CA GLN A 247 -9.26 -12.82 -8.86
C GLN A 247 -8.16 -12.85 -9.92
N LEU A 248 -7.03 -13.49 -9.64
CA LEU A 248 -5.92 -13.62 -10.61
C LEU A 248 -6.35 -14.34 -11.88
N LYS A 249 -7.14 -15.43 -11.79
CA LYS A 249 -7.70 -16.13 -12.95
C LYS A 249 -8.57 -15.21 -13.82
N ARG A 250 -9.37 -14.33 -13.21
CA ARG A 250 -10.20 -13.35 -13.93
C ARG A 250 -9.40 -12.17 -14.47
N ILE A 251 -8.36 -11.75 -13.75
CA ILE A 251 -7.47 -10.66 -14.15
C ILE A 251 -6.62 -11.09 -15.35
N GLY A 252 -6.20 -12.36 -15.36
CA GLY A 252 -5.26 -12.93 -16.32
C GLY A 252 -3.82 -12.50 -16.03
N ARG A 253 -2.86 -13.14 -16.70
CA ARG A 253 -1.44 -12.79 -16.56
C ARG A 253 -1.21 -11.34 -16.94
N GLN A 254 -0.55 -10.59 -16.06
CA GLN A 254 -0.20 -9.19 -16.31
C GLN A 254 1.23 -9.11 -16.84
N PRO A 255 1.51 -8.24 -17.84
CA PRO A 255 2.88 -7.99 -18.29
C PRO A 255 3.79 -7.47 -17.16
N LYS A 256 3.19 -6.80 -16.17
CA LYS A 256 3.84 -6.33 -14.95
C LYS A 256 3.19 -7.04 -13.75
N PRO A 257 3.84 -8.07 -13.19
CA PRO A 257 3.38 -8.84 -12.04
C PRO A 257 3.04 -7.98 -10.82
N PHE A 258 2.09 -8.46 -10.00
CA PHE A 258 1.86 -7.92 -8.66
C PHE A 258 3.04 -8.30 -7.75
N VAL A 259 3.48 -7.37 -6.90
CA VAL A 259 4.52 -7.63 -5.89
C VAL A 259 3.83 -7.81 -4.54
N ILE A 260 3.83 -9.02 -4.01
CA ILE A 260 3.18 -9.39 -2.75
C ILE A 260 4.23 -9.32 -1.64
N LEU A 261 4.00 -8.45 -0.66
CA LEU A 261 4.84 -8.34 0.53
C LEU A 261 4.17 -9.14 1.66
N VAL A 262 4.79 -10.23 2.08
CA VAL A 262 4.24 -11.16 3.10
C VAL A 262 5.03 -11.06 4.40
N SER A 263 4.39 -11.43 5.52
CA SER A 263 5.07 -11.63 6.81
C SER A 263 4.42 -12.80 7.52
N ARG A 264 5.17 -13.90 7.71
CA ARG A 264 4.60 -15.15 8.23
C ARG A 264 4.27 -15.09 9.73
N ASP A 265 4.86 -14.15 10.45
CA ASP A 265 4.62 -13.88 11.87
C ASP A 265 3.55 -12.80 12.13
N ASP A 266 2.83 -12.37 11.08
CA ASP A 266 1.78 -11.34 11.16
C ASP A 266 0.61 -11.78 12.06
N ARG A 267 0.44 -11.08 13.18
CA ARG A 267 -0.55 -11.42 14.21
C ARG A 267 -1.95 -10.94 13.83
N ALA A 268 -2.06 -9.86 13.06
CA ALA A 268 -3.36 -9.33 12.63
C ALA A 268 -4.02 -10.26 11.61
N LEU A 269 -3.23 -10.84 10.69
CA LEU A 269 -3.72 -11.82 9.73
C LEU A 269 -4.18 -13.12 10.39
N ARG A 270 -3.57 -13.53 11.51
CA ARG A 270 -4.06 -14.68 12.30
C ARG A 270 -5.46 -14.41 12.88
N LEU A 271 -5.71 -13.21 13.39
CA LEU A 271 -7.04 -12.82 13.86
C LEU A 271 -8.05 -12.79 12.72
N SER A 272 -7.67 -12.24 11.56
CA SER A 272 -8.52 -12.25 10.36
C SER A 272 -8.85 -13.67 9.89
N LYS A 273 -7.86 -14.59 9.88
CA LYS A 273 -8.07 -16.02 9.61
C LYS A 273 -9.12 -16.63 10.55
N THR A 274 -9.07 -16.31 11.84
CA THR A 274 -10.08 -16.78 12.81
C THR A 274 -11.48 -16.24 12.49
N ILE A 275 -11.59 -14.94 12.20
CA ILE A 275 -12.88 -14.29 11.85
C ILE A 275 -13.43 -14.84 10.52
N ALA A 276 -12.56 -15.14 9.56
CA ALA A 276 -12.89 -15.63 8.22
C ALA A 276 -13.10 -17.16 8.15
N GLY A 277 -13.32 -17.84 9.27
CA GLY A 277 -13.65 -19.28 9.28
C GLY A 277 -12.45 -20.21 9.05
N GLY A 278 -11.24 -19.77 9.38
CA GLY A 278 -10.03 -20.60 9.42
C GLY A 278 -9.28 -20.73 8.09
N LYS A 279 -9.71 -20.06 7.03
CA LYS A 279 -9.04 -20.05 5.72
C LYS A 279 -7.80 -19.16 5.71
N GLU A 280 -6.78 -19.59 4.98
CA GLU A 280 -5.51 -18.88 4.92
C GLU A 280 -5.63 -17.54 4.20
N ARG A 281 -4.87 -16.56 4.68
CA ARG A 281 -4.80 -15.21 4.12
C ARG A 281 -3.51 -15.09 3.32
N VAL A 282 -3.56 -14.45 2.16
CA VAL A 282 -2.41 -14.34 1.23
C VAL A 282 -1.15 -13.81 1.93
N GLY A 283 -1.27 -12.83 2.83
CA GLY A 283 -0.12 -12.26 3.56
C GLY A 283 0.57 -13.21 4.55
N ALA A 284 -0.06 -14.33 4.89
CA ALA A 284 0.47 -15.38 5.76
C ALA A 284 0.46 -16.76 5.08
N TYR A 285 0.37 -16.81 3.75
CA TYR A 285 0.35 -18.05 2.98
C TYR A 285 1.77 -18.58 2.81
N GLU A 286 1.99 -19.88 3.04
CA GLU A 286 3.34 -20.46 3.09
C GLU A 286 3.83 -20.99 1.73
N ASN A 287 2.95 -21.18 0.75
CA ASN A 287 3.30 -21.71 -0.57
C ASN A 287 3.61 -20.58 -1.56
N ASP A 288 4.82 -20.02 -1.44
CA ASP A 288 5.31 -18.94 -2.32
C ASP A 288 5.37 -19.37 -3.80
N GLU A 289 5.67 -20.65 -4.07
CA GLU A 289 5.77 -21.18 -5.44
C GLU A 289 4.43 -21.10 -6.16
N GLU A 290 3.32 -21.40 -5.48
CA GLU A 290 1.99 -21.28 -6.07
C GLU A 290 1.64 -19.82 -6.38
N LEU A 291 1.94 -18.89 -5.46
CA LEU A 291 1.74 -17.46 -5.70
C LEU A 291 2.57 -16.97 -6.89
N ALA A 292 3.81 -17.43 -6.98
CA ALA A 292 4.71 -17.09 -8.09
C ALA A 292 4.23 -17.68 -9.42
N GLN A 293 3.76 -18.93 -9.45
CA GLN A 293 3.18 -19.57 -10.64
C GLN A 293 1.95 -18.83 -11.17
N LEU A 294 1.17 -18.22 -10.27
CA LEU A 294 0.03 -17.37 -10.62
C LEU A 294 0.43 -15.98 -11.17
N GLY A 295 1.74 -15.72 -11.32
CA GLY A 295 2.27 -14.51 -11.94
C GLY A 295 2.46 -13.35 -10.96
N ALA A 296 2.75 -13.65 -9.69
CA ALA A 296 3.16 -12.66 -8.70
C ALA A 296 4.67 -12.76 -8.39
N ILE A 297 5.23 -11.69 -7.84
CA ILE A 297 6.55 -11.67 -7.20
C ILE A 297 6.30 -11.66 -5.71
N VAL A 298 6.87 -12.59 -4.95
CA VAL A 298 6.71 -12.64 -3.49
C VAL A 298 7.97 -12.09 -2.83
N VAL A 299 7.77 -11.19 -1.86
CA VAL A 299 8.83 -10.59 -1.05
C VAL A 299 8.50 -10.87 0.40
N ASP A 300 9.34 -11.67 1.06
CA ASP A 300 9.15 -12.09 2.44
C ASP A 300 9.84 -11.13 3.41
N LEU A 301 9.04 -10.60 4.35
CA LEU A 301 9.44 -9.62 5.37
C LEU A 301 9.45 -10.21 6.78
N THR A 302 9.39 -11.53 6.91
CA THR A 302 9.34 -12.20 8.22
C THR A 302 10.51 -11.77 9.12
N ASP A 303 11.71 -11.60 8.55
CA ASP A 303 12.92 -11.20 9.29
C ASP A 303 13.12 -9.68 9.43
N VAL A 304 12.20 -8.87 8.88
CA VAL A 304 12.20 -7.41 9.07
C VAL A 304 11.66 -7.09 10.46
N GLU A 305 12.29 -6.15 11.15
CA GLU A 305 11.83 -5.70 12.47
C GLU A 305 10.41 -5.10 12.38
N ALA A 306 9.59 -5.25 13.43
CA ALA A 306 8.25 -4.70 13.46
C ALA A 306 8.21 -3.39 14.26
N THR A 307 7.57 -2.35 13.71
CA THR A 307 7.30 -1.10 14.42
C THR A 307 5.95 -1.09 15.14
N ASP A 308 5.16 -2.17 14.98
CA ASP A 308 3.87 -2.37 15.60
C ASP A 308 3.77 -3.73 16.29
N ALA A 309 3.01 -3.79 17.39
CA ALA A 309 2.86 -5.02 18.18
C ALA A 309 2.17 -6.17 17.44
N ALA A 310 1.48 -5.90 16.32
CA ALA A 310 0.81 -6.91 15.51
C ALA A 310 1.69 -7.45 14.37
N HIS A 311 2.88 -6.89 14.15
CA HIS A 311 3.79 -7.21 13.04
C HIS A 311 3.13 -7.01 11.67
N HIS A 312 2.10 -6.17 11.59
CA HIS A 312 1.25 -6.00 10.41
C HIS A 312 1.69 -4.83 9.50
N SER A 313 2.64 -4.02 9.99
CA SER A 313 3.13 -2.81 9.32
C SER A 313 4.60 -2.90 8.93
N LYS A 314 5.22 -4.09 8.91
CA LYS A 314 6.64 -4.27 8.53
C LYS A 314 6.98 -3.71 7.15
N PHE A 315 6.02 -3.67 6.23
CA PHE A 315 6.18 -3.02 4.91
C PHE A 315 6.58 -1.54 5.02
N SER A 316 6.28 -0.86 6.14
CA SER A 316 6.67 0.53 6.34
C SER A 316 8.17 0.72 6.50
N GLN A 317 8.89 -0.29 6.99
CA GLN A 317 10.34 -0.28 7.10
C GLN A 317 11.03 -0.46 5.75
N LEU A 318 10.37 -1.12 4.79
CA LEU A 318 10.92 -1.24 3.43
C LEU A 318 11.02 0.09 2.69
N ALA A 319 10.28 1.12 3.13
CA ALA A 319 10.31 2.42 2.49
C ALA A 319 11.75 2.97 2.46
N GLU A 320 12.50 2.84 3.56
CA GLU A 320 13.92 3.21 3.64
C GLU A 320 14.79 2.52 2.57
N PHE A 321 14.43 1.30 2.19
CA PHE A 321 15.15 0.50 1.20
C PHE A 321 14.51 0.54 -0.19
N SER A 322 13.59 1.48 -0.45
CA SER A 322 12.76 1.49 -1.66
C SER A 322 13.59 1.48 -2.95
N GLN A 323 14.66 2.25 -3.03
CA GLN A 323 15.55 2.31 -4.20
C GLN A 323 16.23 0.95 -4.46
N GLN A 324 16.61 0.24 -3.41
CA GLN A 324 17.25 -1.07 -3.51
C GLN A 324 16.21 -2.12 -3.92
N VAL A 325 15.02 -2.11 -3.32
CA VAL A 325 13.89 -2.95 -3.71
C VAL A 325 13.52 -2.71 -5.19
N GLN A 326 13.43 -1.46 -5.62
CA GLN A 326 13.18 -1.12 -7.02
C GLN A 326 14.27 -1.65 -7.95
N LYS A 327 15.55 -1.54 -7.57
CA LYS A 327 16.67 -2.05 -8.35
C LYS A 327 16.58 -3.56 -8.55
N ILE A 328 16.22 -4.32 -7.51
CA ILE A 328 16.04 -5.78 -7.58
C ILE A 328 14.85 -6.11 -8.50
N LEU A 329 13.72 -5.45 -8.29
CA LEU A 329 12.49 -5.71 -9.04
C LEU A 329 12.57 -5.28 -10.51
N SER A 330 13.57 -4.48 -10.88
CA SER A 330 13.82 -4.06 -12.27
C SER A 330 14.80 -4.97 -13.01
N GLN A 331 15.32 -6.02 -12.36
CA GLN A 331 16.19 -6.99 -13.02
C GLN A 331 15.41 -7.85 -14.04
N PRO A 332 15.95 -8.08 -15.25
CA PRO A 332 15.27 -8.85 -16.30
C PRO A 332 14.83 -10.24 -15.84
N GLY A 333 15.67 -10.98 -15.10
CA GLY A 333 15.34 -12.33 -14.63
C GLY A 333 14.14 -12.38 -13.66
N VAL A 334 14.00 -11.39 -12.77
CA VAL A 334 12.86 -11.28 -11.85
C VAL A 334 11.56 -11.03 -12.62
N MET A 335 11.63 -10.16 -13.63
CA MET A 335 10.47 -9.81 -14.45
C MET A 335 10.10 -10.93 -15.44
N GLU A 336 11.07 -11.60 -16.05
CA GLU A 336 10.85 -12.69 -17.01
C GLU A 336 10.29 -13.95 -16.35
N GLY A 337 10.82 -14.34 -15.18
CA GLY A 337 10.30 -15.47 -14.40
C GLY A 337 8.85 -15.26 -13.97
N ALA A 338 8.52 -14.06 -13.51
CA ALA A 338 7.16 -13.73 -13.11
C ALA A 338 6.21 -13.49 -14.31
N ALA A 339 6.69 -12.99 -15.45
CA ALA A 339 5.89 -12.78 -16.66
C ALA A 339 5.56 -14.09 -17.40
N GLY A 340 6.44 -15.09 -17.38
CA GLY A 340 6.26 -16.40 -18.03
C GLY A 340 6.16 -16.28 -19.55
N ARG A 341 7.23 -16.64 -20.25
CA ARG A 341 7.26 -16.65 -21.72
C ARG A 341 6.39 -17.80 -22.24
N GLU A 342 5.33 -17.50 -22.99
CA GLU A 342 4.67 -18.49 -23.86
C GLU A 342 5.64 -18.85 -24.98
N THR A 343 6.43 -19.90 -24.79
CA THR A 343 7.10 -20.56 -25.91
C THR A 343 6.02 -21.33 -26.68
N GLN A 344 5.80 -20.97 -27.94
CA GLN A 344 4.99 -21.76 -28.87
C GLN A 344 5.50 -23.21 -28.83
N LEU A 345 4.65 -24.15 -28.42
CA LEU A 345 4.94 -25.57 -28.44
C LEU A 345 5.05 -26.05 -29.90
N GLY A 346 6.28 -26.01 -30.44
CA GLY A 346 6.68 -26.84 -31.57
C GLY A 346 7.07 -28.23 -31.06
N SER A 347 6.35 -29.23 -31.55
CA SER A 347 6.63 -30.68 -31.51
C SER A 347 8.11 -31.09 -31.34
N ALA A 348 8.43 -31.74 -30.22
CA ALA A 348 9.38 -32.87 -30.06
C ALA A 348 9.38 -33.20 -28.55
N GLY A 349 9.05 -34.40 -28.08
CA GLY A 349 9.79 -35.64 -28.28
C GLY A 349 10.39 -36.03 -26.92
N ASN A 350 9.94 -37.17 -26.38
CA ASN A 350 10.26 -37.75 -25.07
C ASN A 350 11.66 -37.44 -24.51
N ASP A 351 11.72 -36.90 -23.29
CA ASP A 351 12.65 -37.38 -22.26
C ASP A 351 12.24 -36.89 -20.86
N LEU A 352 11.73 -37.82 -20.03
CA LEU A 352 11.54 -37.65 -18.59
C LEU A 352 12.87 -37.97 -17.90
N GLY A 353 13.70 -36.97 -17.61
CA GLY A 353 14.96 -37.24 -16.93
C GLY A 353 15.92 -36.06 -16.72
N SER A 354 15.46 -34.93 -16.19
CA SER A 354 16.32 -33.98 -15.45
C SER A 354 15.50 -32.88 -14.76
N PHE A 355 14.95 -33.22 -13.59
CA PHE A 355 14.37 -32.23 -12.68
C PHE A 355 15.47 -31.72 -11.74
N ILE A 356 15.97 -30.52 -11.98
CA ILE A 356 16.66 -29.71 -10.97
C ILE A 356 15.95 -28.37 -10.94
N SER A 357 15.19 -28.12 -9.87
CA SER A 357 14.53 -26.83 -9.64
C SER A 357 15.58 -25.79 -9.25
N SER A 358 15.80 -24.80 -10.09
CA SER A 358 16.52 -23.59 -9.70
C SER A 358 15.52 -22.52 -9.30
N THR A 359 15.09 -22.53 -8.04
CA THR A 359 14.47 -21.34 -7.42
C THR A 359 15.56 -20.28 -7.37
N ALA A 360 15.49 -19.27 -8.25
CA ALA A 360 16.43 -18.16 -8.22
C ALA A 360 16.15 -17.27 -7.00
N ARG A 361 16.67 -17.68 -5.83
CA ARG A 361 16.77 -16.81 -4.67
C ARG A 361 17.85 -15.77 -4.97
N VAL A 362 17.45 -14.55 -5.32
CA VAL A 362 18.39 -13.44 -5.39
C VAL A 362 18.73 -13.08 -3.94
N ALA A 363 19.82 -13.64 -3.43
CA ALA A 363 20.35 -13.29 -2.12
C ALA A 363 20.93 -11.88 -2.21
N VAL A 364 20.15 -10.89 -1.79
CA VAL A 364 20.62 -9.51 -1.62
C VAL A 364 20.91 -9.30 -0.15
N THR A 365 21.89 -8.45 0.17
CA THR A 365 22.32 -8.03 1.51
C THR A 365 21.26 -7.22 2.29
N LEU A 366 19.97 -7.45 2.01
CA LEU A 366 18.83 -6.90 2.73
C LEU A 366 18.25 -7.99 3.64
N PRO A 367 17.57 -7.65 4.76
CA PRO A 367 16.83 -8.61 5.58
C PRO A 367 15.52 -9.06 4.88
N VAL A 368 15.57 -9.30 3.56
CA VAL A 368 14.42 -9.49 2.69
C VAL A 368 14.75 -10.58 1.68
N ALA A 369 13.88 -11.59 1.58
CA ALA A 369 13.98 -12.63 0.56
C ALA A 369 13.00 -12.35 -0.59
N VAL A 370 13.48 -12.43 -1.84
CA VAL A 370 12.65 -12.29 -3.05
C VAL A 370 12.50 -13.64 -3.73
N VAL A 371 11.26 -14.04 -4.01
CA VAL A 371 10.89 -15.31 -4.63
C VAL A 371 10.13 -15.04 -5.94
N THR A 372 10.58 -15.66 -7.03
CA THR A 372 9.97 -15.60 -8.37
C THR A 372 9.77 -17.00 -8.94
N ALA A 373 8.88 -17.13 -9.93
CA ALA A 373 8.67 -18.41 -10.61
C ALA A 373 9.92 -18.83 -11.42
N PRO A 374 10.18 -20.15 -11.55
CA PRO A 374 11.31 -20.65 -12.32
C PRO A 374 11.20 -20.28 -13.81
N ILE A 375 12.33 -19.92 -14.43
CA ILE A 375 12.43 -19.66 -15.87
C ILE A 375 12.83 -20.96 -16.57
N ASN A 376 11.94 -21.50 -17.42
CA ASN A 376 12.32 -22.58 -18.33
C ASN A 376 13.03 -21.98 -19.55
N LEU A 377 14.37 -22.00 -19.55
CA LEU A 377 15.16 -21.73 -20.74
C LEU A 377 15.29 -23.04 -21.54
N ALA A 378 14.46 -23.21 -22.57
CA ALA A 378 14.73 -24.22 -23.59
C ALA A 378 15.98 -23.76 -24.38
N THR A 379 17.15 -24.26 -24.02
CA THR A 379 18.34 -24.14 -24.86
C THR A 379 18.19 -25.12 -26.02
N GLY A 380 17.66 -24.63 -27.14
CA GLY A 380 17.76 -25.34 -28.41
C GLY A 380 19.22 -25.41 -28.84
N ASN A 381 19.72 -26.60 -29.09
CA ASN A 381 20.86 -26.83 -29.97
C ASN A 381 20.43 -27.87 -31.03
N PRO A 382 20.95 -27.75 -32.26
CA PRO A 382 20.39 -28.34 -33.48
C PRO A 382 20.37 -29.87 -33.52
#